data_AF-B4KQI7-F1
#
_entry.id   AF-B4KQI7-F1
#
_cell.length_a   1.000
_cell.length_b   1.000
_cell.length_c   1.000
_cell.angle_alpha   90.00
_cell.angle_beta   90.00
_cell.angle_gamma   90.00
#
_symmetry.space_group_name_H-M   'P 1'
#
loop_
_entity.id
_entity.type
_entity.pdbx_description
1 polymer ?
#
loop_
_entity_poly.entity_id
_entity_poly.type
_entity_poly.pdbx_seq_one_letter_code
_entity_poly.pdbx_strand_id
1 'polypeptide(L)'
;MRKYQQLALLLISCFSVGVLMMYKSENNRLKYVLRYVNFFGRNDAAVLRRIQNSTTAEDEERQSKWVFTKPLPVWQVIGDSFYAYSAYWKQKELVVGGEAHVIVVGKKGAVVDFRCSFDVGGRSVQGKFRFQRDAAEGVVDDKASTFTNYNFFCQVSRNFGQPKYVSFSDATSPIKRQVKLHLRHLKPAKTAAKATTTTAAAVPAGATLTEVPVRFPATICVDLVSFDVGSRFARNVDAMVQFFLFHQALGVQHFLVYNYDELPEQVVRLLERTKMHLYSLPFNFPFLQTNGTAARIRQLLQTDCLLRNVNYASFTMLLAPNELVYPNARFAGNLGKSSLQRQLRAYESETVRFELSSFAVCFDERKKLLIDNVQYDPELRSKVLLYRLELPAAQLLLPTAKGVELPLSSGFAHRYVECQQVGADGLHDWRTGVREDLMEHITQLRSEVDLLI
;
A
#
# COMPACT_ATOMS: atom_id res chain seq x y z
N MET A 1 16.18 -73.33 -5.97
CA MET A 1 15.22 -72.28 -6.41
C MET A 1 15.13 -71.07 -5.48
N ARG A 2 15.38 -71.17 -4.16
CA ARG A 2 15.35 -70.00 -3.23
C ARG A 2 16.35 -68.87 -3.56
N LYS A 3 17.54 -69.18 -4.07
CA LYS A 3 18.57 -68.16 -4.41
C LYS A 3 18.14 -67.23 -5.55
N TYR A 4 17.43 -67.76 -6.56
CA TYR A 4 16.92 -66.95 -7.68
C TYR A 4 15.72 -66.09 -7.27
N GLN A 5 14.88 -66.56 -6.36
CA GLN A 5 13.77 -65.75 -5.80
C GLN A 5 14.28 -64.58 -4.97
N GLN A 6 15.33 -64.76 -4.16
CA GLN A 6 15.94 -63.68 -3.39
C GLN A 6 16.61 -62.62 -4.28
N LEU A 7 17.28 -63.04 -5.37
CA LEU A 7 17.84 -62.12 -6.35
C LEU A 7 16.76 -61.32 -7.08
N ALA A 8 15.65 -61.96 -7.48
CA ALA A 8 14.54 -61.29 -8.15
C ALA A 8 13.86 -60.23 -7.26
N LEU A 9 13.66 -60.54 -5.97
CA LEU A 9 13.12 -59.58 -4.99
C LEU A 9 14.03 -58.37 -4.79
N LEU A 10 15.34 -58.57 -4.77
CA LEU A 10 16.32 -57.49 -4.64
C LEU A 10 16.30 -56.58 -5.87
N LEU A 11 16.22 -57.15 -7.07
CA LEU A 11 16.11 -56.39 -8.32
C LEU A 11 14.81 -55.58 -8.40
N ILE A 12 13.67 -56.18 -8.00
CA ILE A 12 12.38 -55.47 -7.97
C ILE A 12 12.40 -54.33 -6.95
N SER A 13 13.01 -54.54 -5.78
CA SER A 13 13.16 -53.49 -4.76
C SER A 13 14.02 -52.32 -5.28
N CYS A 14 15.16 -52.63 -5.90
CA CYS A 14 16.06 -51.61 -6.45
C CYS A 14 15.39 -50.82 -7.58
N PHE A 15 14.64 -51.50 -8.45
CA PHE A 15 13.86 -50.86 -9.52
C PHE A 15 12.77 -49.95 -8.95
N SER A 16 12.03 -50.41 -7.92
CA SER A 16 10.99 -49.61 -7.25
C SER A 16 11.56 -48.32 -6.66
N VAL A 17 12.70 -48.39 -5.97
CA VAL A 17 13.39 -47.20 -5.42
C VAL A 17 13.84 -46.24 -6.53
N GLY A 18 14.37 -46.77 -7.63
CA GLY A 18 14.76 -45.96 -8.79
C GLY A 18 13.59 -45.20 -9.41
N VAL A 19 12.45 -45.86 -9.61
CA VAL A 19 11.22 -45.23 -10.11
C VAL A 19 10.72 -44.15 -9.14
N LEU A 20 10.79 -44.40 -7.83
CA LEU A 20 10.36 -43.46 -6.80
C LEU A 20 11.24 -42.21 -6.75
N MET A 21 12.56 -42.36 -6.94
CA MET A 21 13.48 -41.22 -7.08
C MET A 21 13.23 -40.42 -8.35
N MET A 22 12.97 -41.10 -9.48
CA MET A 22 12.66 -40.43 -10.74
C MET A 22 11.35 -39.65 -10.65
N TYR A 23 10.32 -40.23 -10.03
CA TYR A 23 9.05 -39.54 -9.77
C TYR A 23 9.23 -38.32 -8.87
N LYS A 24 10.07 -38.42 -7.82
CA LYS A 24 10.40 -37.29 -6.94
C LYS A 24 11.13 -36.18 -7.69
N SER A 25 12.07 -36.52 -8.57
CA SER A 25 12.80 -35.57 -9.41
C SER A 25 11.87 -34.81 -10.36
N GLU A 26 11.02 -35.53 -11.09
CA GLU A 26 10.04 -34.93 -12.01
C GLU A 26 9.00 -34.09 -11.26
N ASN A 27 8.52 -34.54 -10.10
CA ASN A 27 7.58 -33.76 -9.29
C ASN A 27 8.22 -32.47 -8.75
N ASN A 28 9.50 -32.50 -8.36
CA ASN A 28 10.24 -31.31 -7.96
C ASN A 28 10.45 -30.35 -9.15
N ARG A 29 10.75 -30.88 -10.34
CA ARG A 29 10.87 -30.10 -11.57
C ARG A 29 9.52 -29.46 -11.95
N LEU A 30 8.42 -30.20 -11.82
CA LEU A 30 7.07 -29.71 -12.07
C LEU A 30 6.68 -28.62 -11.06
N LYS A 31 7.02 -28.77 -9.78
CA LYS A 31 6.83 -27.72 -8.76
C LYS A 31 7.64 -26.47 -9.08
N TYR A 32 8.87 -26.63 -9.57
CA TYR A 32 9.70 -25.50 -9.99
C TYR A 32 9.05 -24.78 -11.18
N VAL A 33 8.64 -25.52 -12.22
CA VAL A 33 7.95 -24.94 -13.38
C VAL A 33 6.61 -24.30 -13.00
N LEU A 34 5.81 -24.93 -12.13
CA LEU A 34 4.57 -24.35 -11.62
C LEU A 34 4.81 -23.06 -10.83
N ARG A 35 5.91 -22.98 -10.05
CA ARG A 35 6.31 -21.75 -9.35
C ARG A 35 6.64 -20.62 -10.35
N TYR A 36 7.31 -20.95 -11.46
CA TYR A 36 7.62 -19.97 -12.52
C TYR A 36 6.42 -19.63 -13.43
N VAL A 37 5.49 -20.56 -13.65
CA VAL A 37 4.26 -20.30 -14.44
C VAL A 37 3.20 -19.55 -13.62
N ASN A 38 3.10 -19.80 -12.31
CA ASN A 38 2.28 -18.97 -11.41
C ASN A 38 2.76 -17.52 -11.32
N PHE A 39 4.05 -17.27 -11.60
CA PHE A 39 4.61 -15.92 -11.65
C PHE A 39 4.05 -15.08 -12.82
N PHE A 40 3.57 -15.69 -13.91
CA PHE A 40 3.25 -14.97 -15.15
C PHE A 40 1.78 -14.91 -15.55
N GLY A 41 0.82 -15.58 -14.90
CA GLY A 41 -0.55 -15.53 -15.45
C GLY A 41 -1.76 -15.99 -14.65
N ARG A 42 -1.62 -16.58 -13.45
CA ARG A 42 -2.80 -17.08 -12.70
C ARG A 42 -3.22 -16.21 -11.51
N ASN A 43 -2.31 -15.53 -10.84
CA ASN A 43 -2.65 -14.74 -9.65
C ASN A 43 -3.45 -13.49 -10.02
N ASP A 44 -3.02 -12.76 -11.05
CA ASP A 44 -3.79 -11.64 -11.60
C ASP A 44 -5.16 -12.09 -12.14
N ALA A 45 -5.23 -13.27 -12.77
CA ALA A 45 -6.48 -13.83 -13.28
C ALA A 45 -7.46 -14.27 -12.16
N ALA A 46 -6.97 -14.71 -11.00
CA ALA A 46 -7.80 -15.05 -9.85
C ALA A 46 -8.37 -13.80 -9.16
N VAL A 47 -7.55 -12.75 -9.02
CA VAL A 47 -8.00 -11.42 -8.58
C VAL A 47 -9.02 -10.86 -9.57
N LEU A 48 -8.74 -10.90 -10.88
CA LEU A 48 -9.67 -10.49 -11.94
C LEU A 48 -10.95 -11.33 -11.97
N ARG A 49 -10.90 -12.64 -11.67
CA ARG A 49 -12.09 -13.51 -11.58
C ARG A 49 -12.96 -13.22 -10.35
N ARG A 50 -12.36 -12.92 -9.18
CA ARG A 50 -13.15 -12.42 -8.02
C ARG A 50 -13.79 -11.06 -8.32
N ILE A 51 -13.11 -10.22 -9.09
CA ILE A 51 -13.63 -8.93 -9.58
C ILE A 51 -14.80 -9.12 -10.56
N GLN A 52 -14.77 -10.17 -11.38
CA GLN A 52 -15.75 -10.38 -12.46
C GLN A 52 -17.02 -11.14 -12.01
N ASN A 53 -16.97 -11.93 -10.93
CA ASN A 53 -18.09 -12.76 -10.45
C ASN A 53 -19.18 -12.01 -9.64
N SER A 54 -19.12 -10.68 -9.50
CA SER A 54 -20.05 -9.91 -8.66
C SER A 54 -20.88 -8.89 -9.47
N THR A 55 -21.68 -9.39 -10.41
CA THR A 55 -22.78 -8.67 -11.08
C THR A 55 -24.09 -9.19 -10.47
N THR A 56 -24.96 -8.45 -9.79
CA THR A 56 -25.78 -7.31 -10.22
C THR A 56 -26.60 -6.83 -8.98
N ALA A 57 -26.90 -5.53 -8.86
CA ALA A 57 -27.93 -4.89 -7.99
C ALA A 57 -27.55 -4.07 -6.72
N GLU A 58 -26.36 -3.45 -6.59
CA GLU A 58 -26.02 -2.59 -5.41
C GLU A 58 -25.12 -1.38 -5.79
N ASP A 59 -25.62 -0.45 -6.60
CA ASP A 59 -24.75 0.49 -7.34
C ASP A 59 -24.19 1.70 -6.55
N GLU A 60 -24.70 2.02 -5.35
CA GLU A 60 -24.20 3.16 -4.55
C GLU A 60 -23.09 2.77 -3.56
N GLU A 61 -23.23 1.66 -2.84
CA GLU A 61 -22.19 1.15 -1.94
C GLU A 61 -20.97 0.63 -2.73
N ARG A 62 -21.19 0.12 -3.95
CA ARG A 62 -20.14 -0.37 -4.85
C ARG A 62 -19.20 0.72 -5.35
N GLN A 63 -19.66 1.95 -5.58
CA GLN A 63 -18.74 3.00 -6.05
C GLN A 63 -17.57 3.20 -5.09
N SER A 64 -17.83 3.20 -3.77
CA SER A 64 -16.80 3.30 -2.71
C SER A 64 -15.79 2.13 -2.71
N LYS A 65 -16.25 0.91 -3.04
CA LYS A 65 -15.43 -0.31 -3.07
C LYS A 65 -14.48 -0.39 -4.28
N TRP A 66 -14.77 0.34 -5.35
CA TRP A 66 -13.92 0.39 -6.55
C TRP A 66 -13.05 1.64 -6.63
N VAL A 67 -13.27 2.62 -5.73
CA VAL A 67 -12.54 3.88 -5.73
C VAL A 67 -11.04 3.63 -5.73
N PHE A 68 -10.49 2.79 -4.85
CA PHE A 68 -9.03 2.65 -4.71
C PHE A 68 -8.39 1.61 -5.61
N THR A 69 -9.18 0.68 -6.16
CA THR A 69 -8.68 -0.43 -6.99
C THR A 69 -8.72 -0.15 -8.48
N LYS A 70 -9.51 0.81 -8.97
CA LYS A 70 -9.58 1.14 -10.41
C LYS A 70 -8.79 2.41 -10.77
N PRO A 71 -7.94 2.39 -11.82
CA PRO A 71 -7.41 1.19 -12.48
C PRO A 71 -6.54 0.35 -11.54
N LEU A 72 -6.54 -0.97 -11.79
CA LEU A 72 -5.67 -1.90 -11.07
C LEU A 72 -4.22 -1.55 -11.42
N PRO A 73 -3.33 -1.35 -10.44
CA PRO A 73 -1.92 -1.17 -10.74
C PRO A 73 -1.34 -2.49 -11.22
N VAL A 74 -0.58 -2.44 -12.32
CA VAL A 74 0.09 -3.61 -12.88
C VAL A 74 1.38 -3.13 -13.51
N TRP A 75 2.46 -3.89 -13.30
CA TRP A 75 3.74 -3.64 -13.95
C TRP A 75 3.64 -3.86 -15.46
N GLN A 76 3.89 -2.82 -16.24
CA GLN A 76 3.89 -2.86 -17.69
C GLN A 76 5.25 -2.40 -18.22
N VAL A 77 5.82 -3.19 -19.13
CA VAL A 77 7.10 -2.87 -19.77
C VAL A 77 6.94 -1.63 -20.65
N ILE A 78 7.74 -0.59 -20.43
CA ILE A 78 7.80 0.61 -21.27
C ILE A 78 9.23 0.75 -21.83
N GLY A 79 9.39 0.66 -23.15
CA GLY A 79 10.72 0.52 -23.76
C GLY A 79 11.39 -0.81 -23.42
N ASP A 80 12.73 -0.84 -23.42
CA ASP A 80 13.49 -2.10 -23.24
C ASP A 80 14.01 -2.32 -21.80
N SER A 81 14.03 -1.27 -20.99
CA SER A 81 14.67 -1.27 -19.66
C SER A 81 13.83 -0.69 -18.53
N PHE A 82 12.57 -0.30 -18.80
CA PHE A 82 11.71 0.35 -17.82
C PHE A 82 10.37 -0.37 -17.67
N TYR A 83 9.79 -0.27 -16.49
CA TYR A 83 8.50 -0.85 -16.12
C TYR A 83 7.69 0.20 -15.38
N ALA A 84 6.47 0.47 -15.85
CA ALA A 84 5.53 1.38 -15.21
C ALA A 84 4.52 0.61 -14.35
N TYR A 85 4.20 1.11 -13.15
CA TYR A 85 3.27 0.46 -12.22
C TYR A 85 1.87 1.06 -12.24
N SER A 86 1.79 2.37 -12.08
CA SER A 86 0.54 3.11 -11.95
C SER A 86 0.69 4.51 -12.53
N ALA A 87 -0.43 5.05 -13.03
CA ALA A 87 -0.47 6.34 -13.70
C ALA A 87 -1.64 7.17 -13.19
N TYR A 88 -1.37 8.45 -12.92
CA TYR A 88 -2.28 9.38 -12.27
C TYR A 88 -2.42 10.64 -13.11
N TRP A 89 -3.63 11.13 -13.31
CA TRP A 89 -3.92 12.38 -13.98
C TRP A 89 -4.23 13.48 -12.98
N LYS A 90 -3.45 14.54 -13.04
CA LYS A 90 -3.61 15.77 -12.27
C LYS A 90 -3.97 16.92 -13.20
N GLN A 91 -5.19 17.42 -13.07
CA GLN A 91 -5.59 18.65 -13.75
C GLN A 91 -5.05 19.87 -13.00
N LYS A 92 -4.41 20.81 -13.69
CA LYS A 92 -3.96 22.07 -13.10
C LYS A 92 -5.18 22.99 -12.92
N GLU A 93 -5.34 23.59 -11.75
CA GLU A 93 -6.50 24.44 -11.45
C GLU A 93 -6.38 25.84 -12.02
N LEU A 94 -5.17 26.39 -11.99
CA LEU A 94 -4.89 27.78 -12.37
C LEU A 94 -4.37 27.93 -13.80
N VAL A 95 -4.04 26.82 -14.47
CA VAL A 95 -3.45 26.82 -15.82
C VAL A 95 -4.18 25.80 -16.66
N VAL A 96 -4.44 26.17 -17.92
CA VAL A 96 -5.04 25.28 -18.92
C VAL A 96 -4.17 24.03 -19.08
N GLY A 97 -4.79 22.85 -18.99
CA GLY A 97 -4.14 21.56 -19.18
C GLY A 97 -3.94 20.76 -17.89
N GLY A 98 -2.95 19.88 -17.90
CA GLY A 98 -2.75 18.90 -16.85
C GLY A 98 -1.43 18.15 -16.99
N GLU A 99 -1.20 17.26 -16.04
CA GLU A 99 0.00 16.45 -15.94
C GLU A 99 -0.37 15.02 -15.57
N ALA A 100 0.19 14.05 -16.29
CA ALA A 100 0.21 12.68 -15.83
C ALA A 100 1.47 12.42 -15.02
N HIS A 101 1.32 11.80 -13.85
CA HIS A 101 2.39 11.28 -13.01
C HIS A 101 2.35 9.76 -13.06
N VAL A 102 3.44 9.14 -13.48
CA VAL A 102 3.59 7.70 -13.61
C VAL A 102 4.75 7.21 -12.75
N ILE A 103 4.49 6.16 -11.98
CA ILE A 103 5.50 5.48 -11.15
C ILE A 103 6.21 4.44 -12.01
N VAL A 104 7.54 4.55 -12.12
CA VAL A 104 8.36 3.75 -13.04
C VAL A 104 9.60 3.23 -12.30
N VAL A 105 10.01 2.01 -12.66
CA VAL A 105 11.33 1.47 -12.29
C VAL A 105 12.11 1.14 -13.55
N GLY A 106 13.40 1.45 -13.55
CA GLY A 106 14.30 1.19 -14.67
C GLY A 106 15.53 0.41 -14.24
N LYS A 107 16.14 -0.35 -15.15
CA LYS A 107 17.45 -0.96 -14.92
C LYS A 107 18.48 0.12 -14.57
N LYS A 108 19.38 -0.17 -13.63
CA LYS A 108 20.47 0.75 -13.26
C LYS A 108 21.32 1.07 -14.50
N GLY A 109 21.58 2.35 -14.76
CA GLY A 109 22.35 2.81 -15.93
C GLY A 109 21.55 2.93 -17.24
N ALA A 110 20.26 2.62 -17.25
CA ALA A 110 19.42 2.83 -18.44
C ALA A 110 19.26 4.33 -18.76
N VAL A 111 19.32 4.67 -20.06
CA VAL A 111 19.12 6.03 -20.55
C VAL A 111 17.62 6.35 -20.57
N VAL A 112 17.24 7.47 -19.97
CA VAL A 112 15.84 7.91 -19.92
C VAL A 112 15.58 8.90 -21.06
N ASP A 113 15.06 8.41 -22.19
CA ASP A 113 14.63 9.26 -23.30
C ASP A 113 13.31 8.75 -23.90
N PHE A 114 12.22 9.41 -23.51
CA PHE A 114 10.87 9.03 -23.89
C PHE A 114 10.11 10.21 -24.49
N ARG A 115 9.24 9.88 -25.44
CA ARG A 115 8.14 10.76 -25.86
C ARG A 115 6.86 10.27 -25.22
N CYS A 116 6.01 11.20 -24.81
CA CYS A 116 4.74 10.89 -24.17
C CYS A 116 3.55 11.48 -24.94
N SER A 117 2.43 10.76 -24.94
CA SER A 117 1.18 11.19 -25.58
C SER A 117 -0.04 10.74 -24.79
N PHE A 118 -1.13 11.49 -24.89
CA PHE A 118 -2.41 11.19 -24.26
C PHE A 118 -3.41 10.65 -25.27
N ASP A 119 -4.21 9.67 -24.87
CA ASP A 119 -5.38 9.22 -25.63
C ASP A 119 -6.64 9.91 -25.10
N VAL A 120 -7.20 10.79 -25.93
CA VAL A 120 -8.39 11.59 -25.64
C VAL A 120 -9.44 11.28 -26.70
N GLY A 121 -10.38 10.39 -26.36
CA GLY A 121 -11.46 10.01 -27.29
C GLY A 121 -10.95 9.42 -28.61
N GLY A 122 -9.84 8.68 -28.59
CA GLY A 122 -9.23 8.07 -29.78
C GLY A 122 -8.24 8.97 -30.52
N ARG A 123 -8.08 10.24 -30.11
CA ARG A 123 -7.04 11.14 -30.65
C ARG A 123 -5.81 11.11 -29.76
N SER A 124 -4.64 10.97 -30.38
CA SER A 124 -3.36 11.05 -29.70
C SER A 124 -2.88 12.50 -29.61
N VAL A 125 -2.61 12.99 -28.40
CA VAL A 125 -2.13 14.34 -28.15
C VAL A 125 -0.74 14.27 -27.52
N GLN A 126 0.26 14.83 -28.19
CA GLN A 126 1.64 14.82 -27.69
C GLN A 126 1.81 15.74 -26.48
N GLY A 127 2.48 15.21 -25.44
CA GLY A 127 2.84 15.96 -24.23
C GLY A 127 4.34 16.21 -24.13
N LYS A 128 4.72 17.05 -23.16
CA LYS A 128 6.10 17.31 -22.77
C LYS A 128 6.52 16.32 -21.69
N PHE A 129 7.48 15.47 -22.01
CA PHE A 129 8.06 14.52 -21.07
C PHE A 129 9.04 15.19 -20.10
N ARG A 130 8.98 14.79 -18.84
CA ARG A 130 9.96 15.08 -17.78
C ARG A 130 10.08 13.85 -16.90
N PHE A 131 11.19 13.71 -16.20
CA PHE A 131 11.33 12.67 -15.19
C PHE A 131 12.08 13.22 -13.98
N GLN A 132 11.85 12.58 -12.84
CA GLN A 132 12.60 12.77 -11.61
C GLN A 132 13.08 11.40 -11.13
N ARG A 133 14.35 11.30 -10.77
CA ARG A 133 14.90 10.15 -10.06
C ARG A 133 14.66 10.34 -8.56
N ASP A 134 14.31 9.28 -7.86
CA ASP A 134 14.10 9.36 -6.41
C ASP A 134 15.40 9.70 -5.68
N ALA A 135 15.39 10.79 -4.91
CA ALA A 135 16.59 11.36 -4.29
C ALA A 135 17.22 10.48 -3.19
N ALA A 136 16.48 9.51 -2.66
CA ALA A 136 16.97 8.58 -1.62
C ALA A 136 18.04 7.60 -2.15
N GLU A 137 18.27 7.54 -3.46
CA GLU A 137 19.34 6.71 -4.03
C GLU A 137 20.76 7.15 -3.64
N GLY A 138 20.96 8.40 -3.22
CA GLY A 138 22.29 8.90 -2.87
C GLY A 138 22.85 8.42 -1.52
N VAL A 139 22.00 7.84 -0.65
CA VAL A 139 22.40 7.50 0.75
C VAL A 139 22.77 6.03 0.91
N VAL A 140 22.32 5.16 0.00
CA VAL A 140 22.65 3.72 0.04
C VAL A 140 23.31 3.36 -1.28
N ASP A 141 24.65 3.43 -1.32
CA ASP A 141 25.49 2.93 -2.42
C ASP A 141 25.47 1.40 -2.44
N ASP A 142 24.28 0.84 -2.63
CA ASP A 142 24.07 -0.57 -2.85
C ASP A 142 24.52 -0.89 -4.27
N LYS A 143 25.79 -1.28 -4.41
CA LYS A 143 26.30 -1.92 -5.63
C LYS A 143 25.45 -3.14 -6.04
N ALA A 144 24.70 -3.70 -5.09
CA ALA A 144 23.78 -4.83 -5.31
C ALA A 144 22.43 -4.44 -5.96
N SER A 145 22.05 -3.16 -6.01
CA SER A 145 20.74 -2.80 -6.58
C SER A 145 20.75 -2.86 -8.11
N THR A 146 19.84 -3.63 -8.70
CA THR A 146 19.72 -3.79 -10.16
C THR A 146 18.81 -2.75 -10.83
N PHE A 147 18.09 -1.95 -10.04
CA PHE A 147 17.09 -1.00 -10.52
C PHE A 147 17.17 0.38 -9.84
N THR A 148 16.52 1.34 -10.49
CA THR A 148 16.33 2.72 -10.04
C THR A 148 14.86 3.11 -10.13
N ASN A 149 14.36 3.84 -9.13
CA ASN A 149 13.02 4.39 -9.14
C ASN A 149 12.97 5.74 -9.86
N TYR A 150 11.93 5.90 -10.67
CA TYR A 150 11.66 7.10 -11.44
C TYR A 150 10.21 7.52 -11.31
N ASN A 151 10.01 8.83 -11.27
CA ASN A 151 8.71 9.47 -11.46
C ASN A 151 8.70 10.09 -12.86
N PHE A 152 7.88 9.54 -13.75
CA PHE A 152 7.70 10.06 -15.10
C PHE A 152 6.53 11.04 -15.10
N PHE A 153 6.74 12.18 -15.76
CA PHE A 153 5.75 13.24 -15.89
C PHE A 153 5.49 13.52 -17.37
N CYS A 154 4.22 13.57 -17.75
CA CYS A 154 3.81 14.01 -19.08
C CYS A 154 2.89 15.23 -18.95
N GLN A 155 3.35 16.38 -19.40
CA GLN A 155 2.65 17.66 -19.23
C GLN A 155 2.01 18.13 -20.53
N VAL A 156 0.81 18.68 -20.43
CA VAL A 156 0.11 19.34 -21.54
C VAL A 156 -0.41 20.71 -21.10
N SER A 157 -0.30 21.68 -22.00
CA SER A 157 -0.68 23.09 -21.76
C SER A 157 -2.07 23.46 -22.30
N ARG A 158 -2.73 22.53 -23.00
CA ARG A 158 -4.07 22.71 -23.55
C ARG A 158 -5.04 21.79 -22.80
N ASN A 159 -6.29 22.21 -22.66
CA ASN A 159 -7.33 21.43 -22.02
C ASN A 159 -8.05 20.60 -23.07
N PHE A 160 -7.96 19.29 -22.95
CA PHE A 160 -8.63 18.34 -23.83
C PHE A 160 -9.65 17.49 -23.05
N GLY A 161 -10.02 17.91 -21.85
CA GLY A 161 -10.86 17.13 -20.94
C GLY A 161 -10.06 16.12 -20.11
N GLN A 162 -10.66 14.96 -19.87
CA GLN A 162 -10.12 13.89 -19.02
C GLN A 162 -9.52 12.78 -19.89
N PRO A 163 -8.18 12.73 -20.06
CA PRO A 163 -7.53 11.67 -20.83
C PRO A 163 -7.67 10.33 -20.12
N LYS A 164 -7.99 9.28 -20.88
CA LYS A 164 -8.18 7.92 -20.32
C LYS A 164 -6.87 7.15 -20.22
N TYR A 165 -5.94 7.41 -21.13
CA TYR A 165 -4.64 6.74 -21.17
C TYR A 165 -3.50 7.72 -21.41
N VAL A 166 -2.32 7.38 -20.90
CA VAL A 166 -1.03 7.97 -21.27
C VAL A 166 -0.17 6.88 -21.90
N SER A 167 0.50 7.22 -22.99
CA SER A 167 1.44 6.34 -23.68
C SER A 167 2.84 6.91 -23.63
N PHE A 168 3.82 6.04 -23.46
CA PHE A 168 5.24 6.36 -23.58
C PHE A 168 5.84 5.55 -24.72
N SER A 169 6.62 6.22 -25.57
CA SER A 169 7.45 5.59 -26.60
C SER A 169 8.90 5.93 -26.34
N ASP A 170 9.71 4.90 -26.15
CA ASP A 170 11.16 5.00 -26.06
C ASP A 170 11.73 5.57 -27.36
N ALA A 171 12.49 6.65 -27.27
CA ALA A 171 13.09 7.29 -28.44
C ALA A 171 14.38 6.60 -28.89
N THR A 172 14.99 5.81 -27.99
CA THR A 172 16.26 5.09 -28.24
C THR A 172 16.03 3.70 -28.84
N SER A 173 14.88 3.09 -28.58
CA SER A 173 14.57 1.74 -29.08
C SER A 173 14.20 1.75 -30.57
N PRO A 174 14.75 0.81 -31.38
CA PRO A 174 14.38 0.68 -32.80
C PRO A 174 12.92 0.26 -32.97
N ILE A 175 12.33 -0.39 -31.96
CA ILE A 175 10.93 -0.83 -31.98
C ILE A 175 10.09 0.18 -31.20
N LYS A 176 9.31 1.00 -31.91
CA LYS A 176 8.38 1.96 -31.31
C LYS A 176 7.16 1.26 -30.73
N ARG A 177 7.33 0.55 -29.60
CA ARG A 177 6.21 0.02 -28.82
C ARG A 177 5.60 1.15 -28.00
N GLN A 178 4.31 1.41 -28.22
CA GLN A 178 3.53 2.32 -27.40
C GLN A 178 2.66 1.50 -26.45
N VAL A 179 2.93 1.64 -25.16
CA VAL A 179 2.12 0.98 -24.12
C VAL A 179 1.19 2.02 -23.50
N LYS A 180 -0.11 1.71 -23.50
CA LYS A 180 -1.16 2.57 -22.96
C LYS A 180 -1.38 2.28 -21.49
N LEU A 181 -0.97 3.20 -20.63
CA LEU A 181 -1.23 3.15 -19.19
C LEU A 181 -2.55 3.83 -18.88
N HIS A 182 -3.43 3.17 -18.12
CA HIS A 182 -4.70 3.76 -17.72
C HIS A 182 -4.49 4.83 -16.65
N LEU A 183 -5.10 5.99 -16.83
CA LEU A 183 -4.95 7.12 -15.92
C LEU A 183 -6.01 7.06 -14.81
N ARG A 184 -5.55 7.20 -13.56
CA ARG A 184 -6.42 7.47 -12.42
C ARG A 184 -6.56 8.97 -12.23
N HIS A 185 -7.78 9.49 -12.23
CA HIS A 185 -8.01 10.92 -12.01
C HIS A 185 -7.93 11.26 -10.51
N LEU A 186 -7.05 12.19 -10.16
CA LEU A 186 -6.87 12.60 -8.76
C LEU A 186 -7.98 13.52 -8.23
N LYS A 187 -8.80 14.11 -9.11
CA LYS A 187 -9.98 14.86 -8.69
C LYS A 187 -11.19 13.92 -8.67
N PRO A 188 -12.00 13.90 -7.60
CA PRO A 188 -13.31 13.28 -7.69
C PRO A 188 -14.07 13.99 -8.80
N ALA A 189 -14.57 13.23 -9.77
CA ALA A 189 -15.47 13.77 -10.77
C ALA A 189 -16.60 14.45 -10.01
N LYS A 190 -16.90 15.72 -10.31
CA LYS A 190 -18.12 16.36 -9.83
C LYS A 190 -19.27 15.51 -10.36
N THR A 191 -19.78 14.57 -9.58
CA THR A 191 -21.03 13.92 -9.87
C THR A 191 -22.05 15.03 -9.83
N ALA A 192 -22.56 15.41 -11.00
CA ALA A 192 -23.74 16.22 -11.11
C ALA A 192 -24.88 15.39 -10.51
N ALA A 193 -25.09 15.53 -9.19
CA ALA A 193 -26.27 15.04 -8.53
C ALA A 193 -27.45 15.79 -9.18
N LYS A 194 -28.11 15.10 -10.10
CA LYS A 194 -29.34 15.54 -10.73
C LYS A 194 -30.39 15.49 -9.62
N ALA A 195 -30.54 16.60 -8.90
CA ALA A 195 -31.58 16.77 -7.90
C ALA A 195 -32.93 16.56 -8.59
N THR A 196 -33.53 15.39 -8.40
CA THR A 196 -34.90 15.11 -8.77
C THR A 196 -35.78 15.99 -7.89
N THR A 197 -36.24 17.09 -8.47
CA THR A 197 -37.21 18.01 -7.91
C THR A 197 -38.50 17.28 -7.57
N THR A 198 -38.80 17.12 -6.29
CA THR A 198 -40.16 17.04 -5.78
C THR A 198 -40.41 18.20 -4.82
N THR A 199 -41.12 19.19 -5.34
CA THR A 199 -42.03 20.11 -4.64
C THR A 199 -41.56 20.82 -3.37
N ALA A 200 -41.01 22.01 -3.59
CA ALA A 200 -41.33 23.29 -2.94
C ALA A 200 -41.96 23.30 -1.53
N ALA A 201 -41.16 23.73 -0.54
CA ALA A 201 -41.59 24.70 0.47
C ALA A 201 -40.40 25.64 0.78
N ALA A 202 -40.67 26.94 0.72
CA ALA A 202 -39.69 28.02 0.61
C ALA A 202 -39.10 28.49 1.94
N VAL A 203 -37.78 28.67 2.01
CA VAL A 203 -37.04 29.49 3.00
C VAL A 203 -35.79 30.09 2.30
N PRO A 204 -35.39 31.35 2.58
CA PRO A 204 -34.73 32.20 1.59
C PRO A 204 -33.21 32.06 1.48
N ALA A 205 -32.73 32.57 0.35
CA ALA A 205 -31.36 32.60 -0.14
C ALA A 205 -30.39 33.34 0.78
N GLY A 206 -29.29 32.67 1.14
CA GLY A 206 -28.21 33.29 1.91
C GLY A 206 -27.14 32.34 2.46
N ALA A 207 -26.95 31.15 1.88
CA ALA A 207 -25.85 30.27 2.26
C ALA A 207 -25.28 29.57 1.02
N THR A 208 -24.11 30.03 0.55
CA THR A 208 -23.25 29.25 -0.34
C THR A 208 -22.79 28.02 0.43
N LEU A 209 -23.58 26.95 0.39
CA LEU A 209 -23.16 25.62 0.81
C LEU A 209 -22.15 25.12 -0.23
N THR A 210 -20.87 25.43 -0.01
CA THR A 210 -19.78 24.67 -0.60
C THR A 210 -19.89 23.25 -0.08
N GLU A 211 -20.47 22.35 -0.87
CA GLU A 211 -20.45 20.91 -0.63
C GLU A 211 -18.99 20.46 -0.52
N VAL A 212 -18.49 20.32 0.71
CA VAL A 212 -17.19 19.70 0.98
C VAL A 212 -17.38 18.21 0.71
N PRO A 213 -16.66 17.60 -0.24
CA PRO A 213 -16.76 16.16 -0.46
C PRO A 213 -16.42 15.44 0.85
N VAL A 214 -17.31 14.52 1.27
CA VAL A 214 -17.11 13.71 2.47
C VAL A 214 -15.85 12.86 2.27
N ARG A 215 -14.76 13.23 2.95
CA ARG A 215 -13.48 12.49 2.92
C ARG A 215 -13.45 11.48 4.05
N PHE A 216 -12.84 10.32 3.81
CA PHE A 216 -12.56 9.36 4.86
C PHE A 216 -11.64 10.03 5.92
N PRO A 217 -11.85 9.79 7.23
CA PRO A 217 -10.99 10.33 8.27
C PRO A 217 -9.54 9.89 8.11
N ALA A 218 -9.32 8.59 7.90
CA ALA A 218 -8.01 8.03 7.61
C ALA A 218 -8.11 6.73 6.79
N THR A 219 -7.03 6.42 6.08
CA THR A 219 -6.80 5.16 5.39
C THR A 219 -5.43 4.60 5.74
N ILE A 220 -5.27 3.29 5.66
CA ILE A 220 -3.96 2.64 5.86
C ILE A 220 -3.60 1.87 4.60
N CYS A 221 -2.40 2.09 4.10
CA CYS A 221 -1.78 1.21 3.13
C CYS A 221 -0.94 0.17 3.87
N VAL A 222 -1.15 -1.10 3.56
CA VAL A 222 -0.46 -2.23 4.19
C VAL A 222 0.62 -2.73 3.24
N ASP A 223 1.87 -2.69 3.70
CA ASP A 223 3.05 -3.17 2.99
C ASP A 223 3.31 -4.65 3.30
N LEU A 224 2.80 -5.56 2.48
CA LEU A 224 3.16 -6.99 2.52
C LEU A 224 4.32 -7.32 1.55
N VAL A 225 4.89 -6.32 0.86
CA VAL A 225 5.95 -6.54 -0.11
C VAL A 225 7.30 -6.54 0.58
N SER A 226 7.56 -5.49 1.36
CA SER A 226 8.83 -5.31 2.08
C SER A 226 8.82 -6.00 3.45
N PHE A 227 7.67 -6.56 3.84
CA PHE A 227 7.48 -7.24 5.10
C PHE A 227 7.99 -8.69 5.04
N ASP A 228 8.68 -9.12 6.09
CA ASP A 228 9.15 -10.49 6.20
C ASP A 228 7.99 -11.44 6.56
N VAL A 229 7.36 -11.99 5.53
CA VAL A 229 6.33 -13.03 5.64
C VAL A 229 6.83 -14.33 6.30
N GLY A 230 8.15 -14.50 6.41
CA GLY A 230 8.77 -15.62 7.12
C GLY A 230 8.84 -15.44 8.64
N SER A 231 8.66 -14.22 9.14
CA SER A 231 8.78 -13.87 10.57
C SER A 231 7.76 -14.57 11.46
N ARG A 232 8.08 -14.66 12.76
CA ARG A 232 7.15 -15.18 13.78
C ARG A 232 5.82 -14.43 13.82
N PHE A 233 5.88 -13.10 13.67
CA PHE A 233 4.68 -12.27 13.58
C PHE A 233 3.81 -12.68 12.39
N ALA A 234 4.41 -12.87 11.21
CA ALA A 234 3.67 -13.19 9.99
C ALA A 234 2.92 -14.53 10.04
N ARG A 235 3.49 -15.51 10.76
CA ARG A 235 2.90 -16.84 10.93
C ARG A 235 1.77 -16.87 11.95
N ASN A 236 1.68 -15.86 12.82
CA ASN A 236 0.65 -15.76 13.84
C ASN A 236 -0.60 -15.07 13.26
N VAL A 237 -1.64 -15.87 13.00
CA VAL A 237 -2.91 -15.40 12.44
C VAL A 237 -3.58 -14.37 13.35
N ASP A 238 -3.54 -14.59 14.67
CA ASP A 238 -4.16 -13.68 15.65
C ASP A 238 -3.46 -12.32 15.66
N ALA A 239 -2.13 -12.29 15.55
CA ALA A 239 -1.36 -11.06 15.46
C ALA A 239 -1.71 -10.27 14.19
N MET A 240 -1.82 -10.95 13.04
CA MET A 240 -2.24 -10.33 11.79
C MET A 240 -3.66 -9.76 11.86
N VAL A 241 -4.61 -10.51 12.43
CA VAL A 241 -6.00 -10.05 12.59
C VAL A 241 -6.06 -8.86 13.56
N GLN A 242 -5.33 -8.92 14.68
CA GLN A 242 -5.25 -7.85 15.66
C GLN A 242 -4.76 -6.54 15.06
N PHE A 243 -3.79 -6.57 14.13
CA PHE A 243 -3.36 -5.37 13.41
C PHE A 243 -4.55 -4.65 12.74
N PHE A 244 -5.40 -5.38 12.01
CA PHE A 244 -6.54 -4.77 11.31
C PHE A 244 -7.63 -4.30 12.28
N LEU A 245 -8.03 -5.16 13.24
CA LEU A 245 -9.06 -4.84 14.22
C LEU A 245 -8.70 -3.64 15.09
N PHE A 246 -7.43 -3.54 15.50
CA PHE A 246 -6.94 -2.41 16.27
C PHE A 246 -7.08 -1.09 15.51
N HIS A 247 -6.64 -1.04 14.25
CA HIS A 247 -6.78 0.17 13.46
C HIS A 247 -8.25 0.45 13.09
N GLN A 248 -9.10 -0.57 13.01
CA GLN A 248 -10.55 -0.39 12.89
C GLN A 248 -11.14 0.30 14.11
N ALA A 249 -10.74 -0.10 15.33
CA ALA A 249 -11.18 0.53 16.57
C ALA A 249 -10.78 2.02 16.66
N LEU A 250 -9.65 2.39 16.02
CA LEU A 250 -9.21 3.79 15.85
C LEU A 250 -10.03 4.59 14.82
N GLY A 251 -10.96 3.94 14.12
CA GLY A 251 -11.82 4.56 13.11
C GLY A 251 -11.29 4.45 11.68
N VAL A 252 -10.30 3.57 11.41
CA VAL A 252 -9.82 3.29 10.05
C VAL A 252 -10.64 2.16 9.45
N GLN A 253 -11.43 2.46 8.42
CA GLN A 253 -12.29 1.46 7.76
C GLN A 253 -11.74 0.95 6.44
N HIS A 254 -10.76 1.63 5.85
CA HIS A 254 -10.28 1.38 4.48
C HIS A 254 -8.78 1.05 4.48
N PHE A 255 -8.45 -0.14 3.99
CA PHE A 255 -7.09 -0.68 3.95
C PHE A 255 -6.68 -1.03 2.52
N LEU A 256 -5.62 -0.39 2.01
CA LEU A 256 -5.04 -0.67 0.70
C LEU A 256 -3.88 -1.65 0.89
N VAL A 257 -4.08 -2.92 0.55
CA VAL A 257 -3.11 -3.97 0.86
C VAL A 257 -2.28 -4.30 -0.37
N TYR A 258 -1.01 -3.91 -0.35
CA TYR A 258 -0.04 -4.26 -1.38
C TYR A 258 0.41 -5.69 -1.22
N ASN A 259 0.45 -6.42 -2.34
CA ASN A 259 0.72 -7.86 -2.38
C ASN A 259 -0.27 -8.67 -1.52
N TYR A 260 -1.56 -8.32 -1.65
CA TYR A 260 -2.67 -8.93 -0.92
C TYR A 260 -2.67 -10.47 -0.91
N ASP A 261 -2.14 -11.10 -1.96
CA ASP A 261 -2.11 -12.56 -2.08
C ASP A 261 -1.22 -13.24 -1.03
N GLU A 262 -0.31 -12.51 -0.39
CA GLU A 262 0.51 -13.01 0.74
C GLU A 262 -0.26 -13.01 2.08
N LEU A 263 -1.44 -12.38 2.14
CA LEU A 263 -2.25 -12.39 3.35
C LEU A 263 -2.84 -13.81 3.56
N PRO A 264 -2.67 -14.44 4.72
CA PRO A 264 -3.18 -15.79 4.95
C PRO A 264 -4.71 -15.85 4.74
N GLU A 265 -5.20 -16.89 4.06
CA GLU A 265 -6.63 -17.02 3.76
C GLU A 265 -7.51 -17.02 5.01
N GLN A 266 -6.99 -17.55 6.13
CA GLN A 266 -7.66 -17.54 7.43
C GLN A 266 -7.88 -16.11 7.93
N VAL A 267 -6.87 -15.24 7.81
CA VAL A 267 -6.96 -13.82 8.16
C VAL A 267 -8.02 -13.16 7.29
N VAL A 268 -7.98 -13.36 5.96
CA VAL A 268 -8.98 -12.80 5.03
C VAL A 268 -10.41 -13.17 5.44
N ARG A 269 -10.68 -14.45 5.70
CA ARG A 269 -12.02 -14.94 6.07
C ARG A 269 -12.53 -14.35 7.38
N LEU A 270 -11.64 -14.10 8.34
CA LEU A 270 -12.00 -13.45 9.60
C LEU A 270 -12.32 -11.97 9.38
N LEU A 271 -11.51 -11.28 8.58
CA LEU A 271 -11.71 -9.85 8.27
C LEU A 271 -12.96 -9.60 7.41
N GLU A 272 -13.37 -10.55 6.55
CA GLU A 272 -14.61 -10.46 5.77
C GLU A 272 -15.88 -10.35 6.63
N ARG A 273 -15.84 -10.77 7.90
CA ARG A 273 -16.96 -10.65 8.85
C ARG A 273 -17.04 -9.27 9.51
N THR A 274 -16.04 -8.42 9.28
CA THR A 274 -15.95 -7.09 9.87
C THR A 274 -16.50 -6.04 8.92
N LYS A 275 -16.64 -4.79 9.40
CA LYS A 275 -17.04 -3.65 8.57
C LYS A 275 -15.85 -3.00 7.84
N MET A 276 -14.72 -3.71 7.70
CA MET A 276 -13.54 -3.18 7.03
C MET A 276 -13.59 -3.41 5.52
N HIS A 277 -13.04 -2.46 4.78
CA HIS A 277 -12.85 -2.52 3.34
C HIS A 277 -11.39 -2.80 3.01
N LEU A 278 -11.09 -4.03 2.60
CA LEU A 278 -9.78 -4.44 2.09
C LEU A 278 -9.72 -4.26 0.57
N TYR A 279 -8.80 -3.42 0.10
CA TYR A 279 -8.53 -3.20 -1.31
C TYR A 279 -7.26 -3.95 -1.71
N SER A 280 -7.44 -5.01 -2.51
CA SER A 280 -6.34 -5.83 -3.02
C SER A 280 -5.56 -5.09 -4.11
N LEU A 281 -4.27 -4.88 -3.90
CA LEU A 281 -3.35 -4.27 -4.86
C LEU A 281 -2.22 -5.27 -5.19
N PRO A 282 -2.17 -5.83 -6.41
CA PRO A 282 -1.11 -6.75 -6.78
C PRO A 282 0.24 -6.01 -6.89
N PHE A 283 1.33 -6.71 -6.57
CA PHE A 283 2.68 -6.15 -6.60
C PHE A 283 3.72 -7.17 -7.10
N ASN A 284 3.57 -7.61 -8.35
CA ASN A 284 4.50 -8.53 -9.01
C ASN A 284 5.77 -7.79 -9.47
N PHE A 285 6.63 -7.40 -8.54
CA PHE A 285 7.80 -6.55 -8.80
C PHE A 285 8.74 -7.17 -9.86
N PRO A 286 9.17 -6.41 -10.89
CA PRO A 286 9.90 -6.97 -12.04
C PRO A 286 11.38 -7.27 -11.80
N PHE A 287 11.91 -6.95 -10.62
CA PHE A 287 13.31 -7.20 -10.26
C PHE A 287 13.41 -8.15 -9.05
N LEU A 288 14.56 -8.81 -8.92
CA LEU A 288 14.87 -9.61 -7.74
C LEU A 288 14.92 -8.72 -6.50
N GLN A 289 14.11 -9.08 -5.51
CA GLN A 289 14.07 -8.40 -4.23
C GLN A 289 15.15 -8.96 -3.31
N THR A 290 15.96 -8.08 -2.74
CA THR A 290 16.91 -8.38 -1.67
C THR A 290 16.62 -7.47 -0.48
N ASN A 291 17.13 -7.80 0.71
CA ASN A 291 16.94 -6.97 1.91
C ASN A 291 17.39 -5.51 1.70
N GLY A 292 18.45 -5.26 0.91
CA GLY A 292 18.92 -3.91 0.58
C GLY A 292 17.94 -3.10 -0.30
N THR A 293 17.05 -3.78 -1.04
CA THR A 293 16.06 -3.12 -1.91
C THR A 293 14.75 -2.78 -1.21
N ALA A 294 14.51 -3.29 -0.01
CA ALA A 294 13.24 -3.14 0.73
C ALA A 294 12.86 -1.67 0.96
N ALA A 295 13.82 -0.83 1.36
CA ALA A 295 13.57 0.60 1.57
C ALA A 295 13.14 1.33 0.28
N ARG A 296 13.72 0.97 -0.86
CA ARG A 296 13.39 1.56 -2.17
C ARG A 296 12.01 1.14 -2.65
N ILE A 297 11.65 -0.12 -2.42
CA ILE A 297 10.31 -0.64 -2.73
C ILE A 297 9.28 0.05 -1.83
N ARG A 298 9.55 0.17 -0.53
CA ARG A 298 8.68 0.87 0.42
C ARG A 298 8.43 2.32 0.01
N GLN A 299 9.44 3.05 -0.48
CA GLN A 299 9.25 4.40 -1.02
C GLN A 299 8.33 4.44 -2.26
N LEU A 300 8.42 3.44 -3.12
CA LEU A 300 7.53 3.31 -4.28
C LEU A 300 6.08 3.09 -3.83
N LEU A 301 5.87 2.17 -2.88
CA LEU A 301 4.57 1.94 -2.25
C LEU A 301 4.03 3.19 -1.56
N GLN A 302 4.89 3.95 -0.88
CA GLN A 302 4.54 5.21 -0.25
C GLN A 302 3.96 6.19 -1.27
N THR A 303 4.65 6.35 -2.41
CA THR A 303 4.25 7.27 -3.48
C THR A 303 2.91 6.87 -4.08
N ASP A 304 2.73 5.57 -4.37
CA ASP A 304 1.46 5.03 -4.87
C ASP A 304 0.33 5.21 -3.85
N CYS A 305 0.60 4.89 -2.58
CA CYS A 305 -0.34 5.04 -1.47
C CYS A 305 -0.85 6.48 -1.35
N LEU A 306 0.06 7.45 -1.34
CA LEU A 306 -0.29 8.87 -1.28
C LEU A 306 -1.19 9.25 -2.45
N LEU A 307 -0.76 8.93 -3.68
CA LEU A 307 -1.48 9.28 -4.91
C LEU A 307 -2.87 8.64 -5.00
N ARG A 308 -3.05 7.41 -4.51
CA ARG A 308 -4.37 6.76 -4.46
C ARG A 308 -5.33 7.43 -3.48
N ASN A 309 -4.80 7.94 -2.37
CA ASN A 309 -5.57 8.49 -1.27
C ASN A 309 -5.82 10.00 -1.37
N VAL A 310 -5.08 10.73 -2.22
CA VAL A 310 -5.33 12.17 -2.46
C VAL A 310 -6.80 12.40 -2.79
N ASN A 311 -7.40 13.39 -2.10
CA ASN A 311 -8.81 13.77 -2.20
C ASN A 311 -9.86 12.74 -1.73
N TYR A 312 -9.45 11.53 -1.32
CA TYR A 312 -10.36 10.53 -0.78
C TYR A 312 -10.30 10.42 0.74
N ALA A 313 -9.11 10.61 1.32
CA ALA A 313 -8.91 10.57 2.76
C ALA A 313 -8.33 11.89 3.27
N SER A 314 -8.53 12.16 4.56
CA SER A 314 -7.89 13.30 5.24
C SER A 314 -6.46 12.95 5.65
N PHE A 315 -6.26 11.71 6.09
CA PHE A 315 -4.95 11.17 6.45
C PHE A 315 -4.67 9.81 5.82
N THR A 316 -3.39 9.50 5.62
CA THR A 316 -2.96 8.15 5.25
C THR A 316 -1.60 7.80 5.85
N MET A 317 -1.35 6.49 6.01
CA MET A 317 -0.11 5.92 6.51
C MET A 317 0.24 4.69 5.67
N LEU A 318 1.54 4.44 5.44
CA LEU A 318 2.04 3.15 4.97
C LEU A 318 2.60 2.39 6.16
N LEU A 319 2.01 1.25 6.49
CA LEU A 319 2.38 0.42 7.63
C LEU A 319 2.70 -1.00 7.17
N ALA A 320 3.71 -1.63 7.76
CA ALA A 320 3.84 -3.08 7.75
C ALA A 320 2.87 -3.70 8.77
N PRO A 321 2.45 -4.98 8.64
CA PRO A 321 1.52 -5.61 9.57
C PRO A 321 1.98 -5.63 11.03
N ASN A 322 3.30 -5.55 11.27
CA ASN A 322 3.88 -5.48 12.59
C ASN A 322 4.02 -4.04 13.13
N GLU A 323 3.47 -3.03 12.46
CA GLU A 323 3.51 -1.63 12.87
C GLU A 323 2.12 -1.17 13.36
N LEU A 324 1.98 -0.88 14.66
CA LEU A 324 0.72 -0.41 15.26
C LEU A 324 0.85 1.04 15.70
N VAL A 325 -0.10 1.89 15.33
CA VAL A 325 -0.06 3.33 15.67
C VAL A 325 -1.03 3.64 16.81
N TYR A 326 -0.54 4.28 17.86
CA TYR A 326 -1.29 4.67 19.06
C TYR A 326 -1.42 6.19 19.10
N PRO A 327 -2.42 6.77 18.42
CA PRO A 327 -2.70 8.19 18.55
C PRO A 327 -3.34 8.47 19.92
N ASN A 328 -3.23 9.71 20.39
CA ASN A 328 -3.90 10.13 21.62
C ASN A 328 -5.43 10.28 21.50
N ALA A 329 -5.96 10.12 20.29
CA ALA A 329 -7.37 10.10 20.00
C ALA A 329 -7.65 9.37 18.68
N ARG A 330 -8.90 8.92 18.52
CA ARG A 330 -9.36 8.29 17.27
C ARG A 330 -9.30 9.26 16.08
N PHE A 331 -9.14 8.71 14.89
CA PHE A 331 -9.22 9.46 13.63
C PHE A 331 -10.65 9.98 13.40
N ALA A 332 -11.63 9.10 13.61
CA ALA A 332 -13.06 9.38 13.48
C ALA A 332 -13.70 9.48 14.88
N GLY A 333 -13.46 10.57 15.59
CA GLY A 333 -14.16 10.85 16.85
C GLY A 333 -15.57 11.40 16.58
N ASN A 334 -16.54 11.06 17.42
CA ASN A 334 -17.78 11.83 17.53
C ASN A 334 -17.39 13.32 17.61
N LEU A 335 -18.10 14.18 16.87
CA LEU A 335 -17.85 15.60 16.52
C LEU A 335 -17.35 16.57 17.64
N GLY A 336 -17.10 16.10 18.86
CA GLY A 336 -16.41 16.79 19.95
C GLY A 336 -14.95 17.19 19.66
N LYS A 337 -14.40 17.94 20.62
CA LYS A 337 -13.08 18.62 20.57
C LYS A 337 -11.85 17.71 20.52
N SER A 338 -12.02 16.39 20.61
CA SER A 338 -10.92 15.46 20.89
C SER A 338 -10.35 14.70 19.69
N SER A 339 -10.85 14.82 18.45
CA SER A 339 -10.32 14.00 17.34
C SER A 339 -8.87 14.34 16.96
N LEU A 340 -8.08 13.33 16.60
CA LEU A 340 -6.70 13.51 16.14
C LEU A 340 -6.65 14.46 14.93
N GLN A 341 -7.63 14.34 14.03
CA GLN A 341 -7.76 15.24 12.88
C GLN A 341 -7.82 16.72 13.28
N ARG A 342 -8.55 17.07 14.34
CA ARG A 342 -8.66 18.45 14.80
C ARG A 342 -7.35 18.94 15.42
N GLN A 343 -6.66 18.08 16.17
CA GLN A 343 -5.35 18.39 16.75
C GLN A 343 -4.30 18.62 15.67
N LEU A 344 -4.21 17.73 14.68
CA LEU A 344 -3.24 17.86 13.59
C LEU A 344 -3.53 19.04 12.66
N ARG A 345 -4.79 19.49 12.59
CA ARG A 345 -5.17 20.73 11.88
C ARG A 345 -4.72 22.00 12.59
N ALA A 346 -4.30 21.95 13.85
CA ALA A 346 -3.73 23.11 14.56
C ALA A 346 -2.32 23.46 14.05
N TYR A 347 -1.62 22.53 13.41
CA TYR A 347 -0.35 22.81 12.73
C TYR A 347 -0.58 23.60 11.44
N GLU A 348 0.49 24.27 10.96
CA GLU A 348 0.48 25.02 9.71
C GLU A 348 -0.19 24.23 8.57
N SER A 349 -0.96 24.92 7.73
CA SER A 349 -1.62 24.27 6.59
C SER A 349 -0.62 23.64 5.62
N GLU A 350 0.63 24.09 5.61
CA GLU A 350 1.71 23.55 4.77
C GLU A 350 2.35 22.27 5.33
N THR A 351 2.06 21.90 6.59
CA THR A 351 2.58 20.68 7.19
C THR A 351 1.86 19.48 6.60
N VAL A 352 2.60 18.73 5.80
CA VAL A 352 2.11 17.55 5.07
C VAL A 352 2.38 16.26 5.85
N ARG A 353 3.52 16.22 6.55
CA ARG A 353 4.09 15.01 7.13
C ARG A 353 4.20 15.16 8.64
N PHE A 354 3.68 14.17 9.35
CA PHE A 354 3.82 14.04 10.79
C PHE A 354 4.62 12.77 11.09
N GLU A 355 5.72 12.93 11.83
CA GLU A 355 6.59 11.81 12.21
C GLU A 355 6.22 11.34 13.61
N LEU A 356 5.88 10.07 13.71
CA LEU A 356 5.60 9.39 14.97
C LEU A 356 6.85 8.62 15.39
N SER A 357 7.28 8.83 16.63
CA SER A 357 8.32 8.00 17.25
C SER A 357 7.84 6.54 17.32
N SER A 358 8.69 5.59 16.94
CA SER A 358 8.36 4.16 16.97
C SER A 358 9.22 3.42 18.00
N PHE A 359 8.58 2.59 18.82
CA PHE A 359 9.23 1.67 19.74
C PHE A 359 9.39 0.29 19.09
N ALA A 360 10.59 -0.27 19.08
CA ALA A 360 10.84 -1.64 18.63
C ALA A 360 10.46 -2.63 19.73
N VAL A 361 9.18 -3.00 19.80
CA VAL A 361 8.61 -3.84 20.84
C VAL A 361 8.92 -5.31 20.57
N CYS A 362 9.41 -6.02 21.60
CA CYS A 362 9.69 -7.44 21.49
C CYS A 362 8.41 -8.25 21.34
N PHE A 363 8.28 -9.00 20.26
CA PHE A 363 7.12 -9.84 19.98
C PHE A 363 7.19 -11.15 20.76
N ASP A 364 6.21 -11.39 21.63
CA ASP A 364 5.96 -12.65 22.30
C ASP A 364 4.65 -13.27 21.78
N GLU A 365 4.74 -14.42 21.10
CA GLU A 365 3.60 -15.14 20.53
C GLU A 365 2.58 -15.59 21.59
N ARG A 366 3.00 -15.70 22.86
CA ARG A 366 2.11 -16.12 23.97
C ARG A 366 1.26 -14.98 24.49
N LYS A 367 1.54 -13.75 24.08
CA LYS A 367 0.88 -12.53 24.53
C LYS A 367 0.09 -11.92 23.39
N LYS A 368 -1.06 -11.32 23.71
CA LYS A 368 -1.78 -10.50 22.72
C LYS A 368 -0.92 -9.28 22.37
N LEU A 369 -1.19 -8.67 21.22
CA LEU A 369 -0.58 -7.38 20.89
C LEU A 369 -1.03 -6.30 21.90
N LEU A 370 -0.64 -5.05 21.68
CA LEU A 370 -0.91 -3.93 22.58
C LEU A 370 -0.12 -4.04 23.88
N ILE A 371 -0.78 -3.84 25.04
CA ILE A 371 -0.13 -3.63 26.34
C ILE A 371 0.46 -4.89 26.99
N ASP A 372 0.26 -6.08 26.41
CA ASP A 372 0.87 -7.30 26.98
C ASP A 372 2.35 -7.43 26.60
N ASN A 373 2.73 -6.84 25.46
CA ASN A 373 4.12 -6.75 25.01
C ASN A 373 4.72 -5.41 25.45
N VAL A 374 5.35 -5.41 26.63
CA VAL A 374 5.80 -4.19 27.33
C VAL A 374 7.26 -3.84 27.09
N GLN A 375 8.07 -4.82 26.71
CA GLN A 375 9.51 -4.66 26.56
C GLN A 375 9.84 -4.17 25.14
N TYR A 376 10.68 -3.14 25.03
CA TYR A 376 11.17 -2.64 23.76
C TYR A 376 12.68 -2.41 23.79
N ASP A 377 13.28 -2.47 22.60
CA ASP A 377 14.68 -2.19 22.36
C ASP A 377 14.87 -0.70 21.96
N PRO A 378 15.58 0.12 22.76
CA PRO A 378 15.78 1.54 22.48
C PRO A 378 16.81 1.83 21.38
N GLU A 379 17.63 0.84 21.01
CA GLU A 379 18.66 0.99 19.97
C GLU A 379 18.02 0.92 18.57
N LEU A 380 16.94 0.16 18.43
CA LEU A 380 16.19 0.00 17.19
C LEU A 380 15.19 1.15 16.99
N ARG A 381 15.69 2.31 16.57
CA ARG A 381 14.82 3.45 16.23
C ARG A 381 14.26 3.32 14.82
N SER A 382 12.95 3.49 14.71
CA SER A 382 12.27 3.69 13.43
C SER A 382 11.26 4.83 13.54
N LYS A 383 10.80 5.34 12.41
CA LYS A 383 9.79 6.39 12.35
C LYS A 383 8.63 5.93 11.49
N VAL A 384 7.41 6.18 11.96
CA VAL A 384 6.20 5.99 11.17
C VAL A 384 5.73 7.35 10.69
N LEU A 385 5.31 7.43 9.43
CA LEU A 385 4.93 8.67 8.78
C LEU A 385 3.42 8.72 8.57
N LEU A 386 2.78 9.75 9.12
CA LEU A 386 1.38 10.09 8.92
C LEU A 386 1.28 11.30 7.98
N TYR A 387 0.52 11.15 6.89
CA TYR A 387 0.40 12.18 5.87
C TYR A 387 -0.97 12.83 5.90
N ARG A 388 -0.98 14.17 5.85
CA ARG A 388 -2.17 14.97 5.60
C ARG A 388 -2.37 15.12 4.10
N LEU A 389 -3.54 14.71 3.61
CA LEU A 389 -3.88 14.64 2.19
C LEU A 389 -4.77 15.79 1.70
N GLU A 390 -4.95 16.80 2.54
CA GLU A 390 -5.76 17.98 2.20
C GLU A 390 -5.05 18.94 1.23
N LEU A 391 -3.76 18.71 0.97
CA LEU A 391 -2.91 19.55 0.13
C LEU A 391 -2.80 19.01 -1.31
N PRO A 392 -2.47 19.88 -2.28
CA PRO A 392 -2.26 19.46 -3.67
C PRO A 392 -1.17 18.38 -3.79
N ALA A 393 -1.42 17.35 -4.61
CA ALA A 393 -0.51 16.21 -4.79
C ALA A 393 0.96 16.55 -5.12
N ALA A 394 1.25 17.73 -5.69
CA ALA A 394 2.63 18.13 -5.95
C ALA A 394 3.40 18.45 -4.65
N GLN A 395 2.72 18.97 -3.63
CA GLN A 395 3.32 19.25 -2.33
C GLN A 395 3.52 17.96 -1.52
N LEU A 396 2.65 16.96 -1.73
CA LEU A 396 2.73 15.66 -1.05
C LEU A 396 3.98 14.85 -1.42
N LEU A 397 4.51 15.05 -2.62
CA LEU A 397 5.54 14.20 -3.22
C LEU A 397 6.91 14.87 -3.27
N LEU A 398 7.02 16.11 -2.77
CA LEU A 398 8.29 16.81 -2.69
C LEU A 398 9.11 16.26 -1.51
N PRO A 399 10.42 15.96 -1.71
CA PRO A 399 11.32 15.59 -0.62
C PRO A 399 11.44 16.67 0.46
N THR A 400 11.14 17.92 0.10
CA THR A 400 11.20 19.12 0.94
C THR A 400 9.85 19.45 1.59
N ALA A 401 8.86 18.54 1.56
CA ALA A 401 7.60 18.75 2.23
C ALA A 401 7.85 19.01 3.73
N LYS A 402 7.30 20.11 4.27
CA LYS A 402 7.43 20.46 5.69
C LYS A 402 6.89 19.31 6.54
N GLY A 403 7.77 18.75 7.35
CA GLY A 403 7.47 17.68 8.30
C GLY A 403 7.61 18.19 9.73
N VAL A 404 6.80 17.65 10.63
CA VAL A 404 6.90 17.91 12.08
C VAL A 404 6.97 16.58 12.81
N GLU A 405 7.91 16.47 13.75
CA GLU A 405 7.94 15.36 14.69
C GLU A 405 6.90 15.58 15.78
N LEU A 406 5.99 14.61 15.92
CA LEU A 406 4.94 14.67 16.91
C LEU A 406 5.49 14.27 18.29
N PRO A 407 5.09 14.97 19.36
CA PRO A 407 5.47 14.56 20.71
C PRO A 407 4.78 13.23 21.06
N LEU A 408 5.39 12.44 21.95
CA LEU A 408 4.81 11.18 22.45
C LEU A 408 3.39 11.35 23.03
N SER A 409 3.06 12.55 23.53
CA SER A 409 1.72 12.89 24.02
C SER A 409 0.65 13.00 22.93
N SER A 410 1.05 13.20 21.67
CA SER A 410 0.15 13.19 20.51
C SER A 410 -0.03 11.79 19.94
N GLY A 411 0.97 10.93 20.11
CA GLY A 411 0.92 9.53 19.75
C GLY A 411 2.30 8.98 19.43
N PHE A 412 2.37 7.66 19.30
CA PHE A 412 3.57 6.92 18.94
C PHE A 412 3.20 5.66 18.15
N ALA A 413 4.19 4.91 17.68
CA ALA A 413 4.00 3.63 17.04
C ALA A 413 4.74 2.51 17.77
N HIS A 414 4.24 1.29 17.68
CA HIS A 414 5.00 0.08 17.96
C HIS A 414 5.42 -0.55 16.65
N ARG A 415 6.64 -1.05 16.59
CA ARG A 415 7.09 -2.01 15.58
C ARG A 415 7.46 -3.29 16.29
N TYR A 416 6.66 -4.34 16.09
CA TYR A 416 6.91 -5.64 16.70
C TYR A 416 8.10 -6.33 16.02
N VAL A 417 9.14 -6.64 16.78
CA VAL A 417 10.39 -7.24 16.29
C VAL A 417 10.75 -8.49 17.08
N GLU A 418 11.61 -9.32 16.47
CA GLU A 418 12.17 -10.49 17.12
C GLU A 418 13.42 -10.11 17.92
N CYS A 419 13.24 -9.78 19.19
CA CYS A 419 14.35 -9.46 20.09
C CYS A 419 15.22 -10.70 20.35
N GLN A 420 16.53 -10.57 20.15
CA GLN A 420 17.49 -11.67 20.40
C GLN A 420 17.89 -11.78 21.87
N GLN A 421 17.71 -10.72 22.68
CA GLN A 421 18.11 -10.66 24.08
C GLN A 421 16.94 -10.26 25.01
N VAL A 422 15.86 -11.03 24.99
CA VAL A 422 14.78 -10.87 25.97
C VAL A 422 15.28 -11.27 27.35
N GLY A 423 15.75 -10.30 28.14
CA GLY A 423 16.18 -10.50 29.54
C GLY A 423 17.65 -10.24 29.86
N ALA A 424 18.46 -9.74 28.92
CA ALA A 424 19.81 -9.22 29.22
C ALA A 424 19.78 -7.69 29.13
N ASP A 425 19.78 -7.03 30.29
CA ASP A 425 20.12 -5.63 30.66
C ASP A 425 19.85 -4.42 29.73
N GLY A 426 19.21 -4.56 28.57
CA GLY A 426 19.00 -3.47 27.59
C GLY A 426 17.55 -3.24 27.15
N LEU A 427 16.59 -4.01 27.66
CA LEU A 427 15.17 -3.81 27.34
C LEU A 427 14.51 -2.86 28.33
N HIS A 428 13.69 -1.96 27.80
CA HIS A 428 12.97 -0.97 28.59
C HIS A 428 11.47 -1.22 28.51
N ASP A 429 10.75 -0.78 29.55
CA ASP A 429 9.29 -0.78 29.54
C ASP A 429 8.78 0.52 28.89
N TRP A 430 8.16 0.40 27.71
CA TRP A 430 7.70 1.58 26.97
C TRP A 430 6.61 2.36 27.72
N ARG A 431 5.86 1.71 28.62
CA ARG A 431 4.78 2.35 29.38
C ARG A 431 5.27 3.45 30.30
N THR A 432 6.53 3.38 30.73
CA THR A 432 7.17 4.40 31.58
C THR A 432 7.32 5.76 30.87
N GLY A 433 7.34 5.77 29.53
CA GLY A 433 7.45 6.98 28.72
C GLY A 433 6.11 7.56 28.28
N VAL A 434 4.99 6.93 28.64
CA VAL A 434 3.65 7.29 28.16
C VAL A 434 2.83 7.93 29.27
N ARG A 435 2.13 9.02 28.95
CA ARG A 435 1.25 9.71 29.90
C ARG A 435 0.07 8.83 30.31
N GLU A 436 -0.43 9.04 31.52
CA GLU A 436 -1.53 8.26 32.10
C GLU A 436 -2.83 8.33 31.27
N ASP A 437 -3.19 9.51 30.76
CA ASP A 437 -4.38 9.71 29.91
C ASP A 437 -4.29 8.94 28.59
N LEU A 438 -3.09 8.89 27.99
CA LEU A 438 -2.84 8.09 26.80
C LEU A 438 -2.87 6.59 27.13
N MET A 439 -2.33 6.17 28.27
CA MET A 439 -2.40 4.77 28.72
C MET A 439 -3.84 4.31 28.98
N GLU A 440 -4.68 5.16 29.55
CA GLU A 440 -6.11 4.88 29.73
C GLU A 440 -6.79 4.67 28.37
N HIS A 441 -6.54 5.57 27.40
CA HIS A 441 -7.06 5.43 26.04
C HIS A 441 -6.63 4.13 25.37
N ILE A 442 -5.36 3.74 25.49
CA ILE A 442 -4.83 2.48 24.94
C ILE A 442 -5.51 1.27 25.61
N THR A 443 -5.75 1.34 26.91
CA THR A 443 -6.42 0.26 27.67
C THR A 443 -7.89 0.12 27.24
N GLN A 444 -8.59 1.23 27.01
CA GLN A 444 -9.94 1.23 26.45
C GLN A 444 -9.95 0.61 25.04
N LEU A 445 -9.03 1.02 24.16
CA LEU A 445 -8.91 0.43 22.82
C LEU A 445 -8.62 -1.07 22.86
N ARG A 446 -7.76 -1.51 23.79
CA ARG A 446 -7.51 -2.94 24.00
C ARG A 446 -8.80 -3.68 24.32
N SER A 447 -9.60 -3.17 25.26
CA SER A 447 -10.86 -3.81 25.64
C SER A 447 -11.84 -3.91 24.47
N GLU A 448 -11.88 -2.92 23.58
CA GLU A 448 -12.71 -2.97 22.37
C GLU A 448 -12.20 -4.00 21.37
N VAL A 449 -10.89 -4.07 21.15
CA VAL A 449 -10.29 -5.07 20.25
C VAL A 449 -10.53 -6.48 20.79
N ASP A 450 -10.41 -6.68 22.09
CA ASP A 450 -10.69 -7.96 22.76
C ASP A 450 -12.16 -8.41 22.60
N LEU A 451 -13.10 -7.49 22.35
CA LEU A 451 -14.50 -7.81 22.02
C LEU A 451 -14.73 -8.12 20.54
N LEU A 452 -13.80 -7.72 19.66
CA LEU A 452 -13.89 -7.93 18.21
C LEU A 452 -13.20 -9.23 17.74
N ILE A 453 -12.35 -9.82 18.58
CA ILE A 453 -11.71 -11.13 18.39
C ILE A 453 -12.63 -12.21 18.94
#